data_AF-A0A973CP70-F1
#
_entry.id   AF-A0A973CP70-F1
#
_cell.length_a   1.000
_cell.length_b   1.000
_cell.length_c   1.000
_cell.angle_alpha   90.00
_cell.angle_beta   90.00
_cell.angle_gamma   90.00
#
_symmetry.space_group_name_H-M   'P 1'
#
loop_
_entity.id
_entity.type
_entity.pdbx_description
1 polymer ?
#
loop_
_entity_poly.entity_id
_entity_poly.type
_entity_poly.pdbx_seq_one_letter_code
_entity_poly.pdbx_strand_id
1 'polypeptide(L)'
;QIPENLDARSLCPLIHGKTPDDWPDSCYAEYHGEVWGYDTQRMVRTQRWKYVYHPNGLDELYDLDLDPFELQNLVTVTEKNDVLQEMKARLAGWNEHTNDMFQWDWVKWNFPEPAKPGKADPEKLPLTTSVL
;
A
#
# COMPACT_ATOMS: atom_id res chain seq x y z
N GLN A 1 -25.13 14.22 11.16
CA GLN A 1 -24.13 13.49 11.96
C GLN A 1 -23.33 12.61 11.00
N ILE A 2 -22.01 12.51 11.17
CA ILE A 2 -21.16 11.66 10.32
C ILE A 2 -21.09 10.26 10.99
N PRO A 3 -21.30 9.15 10.27
CA PRO A 3 -21.11 7.79 10.78
C PRO A 3 -19.70 7.56 11.35
N GLU A 4 -19.59 6.74 12.40
CA GLU A 4 -18.34 6.51 13.13
C GLU A 4 -17.31 5.64 12.38
N ASN A 5 -17.71 4.92 11.34
CA ASN A 5 -16.87 3.97 10.59
C ASN A 5 -16.84 4.27 9.09
N LEU A 6 -16.42 5.49 8.73
CA LEU A 6 -16.19 5.85 7.34
C LEU A 6 -14.69 5.79 7.04
N ASP A 7 -14.32 5.04 6.01
CA ASP A 7 -12.94 5.05 5.48
C ASP A 7 -12.60 6.39 4.80
N ALA A 8 -13.63 7.10 4.35
CA ALA A 8 -13.49 8.37 3.64
C ALA A 8 -13.26 9.55 4.60
N ARG A 9 -12.43 10.51 4.16
CA ARG A 9 -12.19 11.78 4.84
C ARG A 9 -12.69 12.95 4.00
N SER A 10 -13.16 14.01 4.66
CA SER A 10 -13.55 15.23 3.95
C SER A 10 -12.33 15.89 3.28
N LEU A 11 -12.48 16.28 2.02
CA LEU A 11 -11.49 17.06 1.27
C LEU A 11 -11.58 18.57 1.55
N CYS A 12 -12.60 19.02 2.29
CA CYS A 12 -12.79 20.45 2.55
C CYS A 12 -11.56 21.14 3.17
N PRO A 13 -10.84 20.56 4.16
CA PRO A 13 -9.63 21.19 4.69
C PRO A 13 -8.57 21.46 3.61
N LEU A 14 -8.36 20.50 2.70
CA LEU A 14 -7.39 20.62 1.61
C LEU A 14 -7.76 21.75 0.64
N ILE A 15 -9.05 21.88 0.30
CA ILE A 15 -9.56 22.96 -0.56
C ILE A 15 -9.27 24.34 0.07
N HIS A 16 -9.26 24.43 1.40
CA HIS A 16 -8.93 25.65 2.14
C HIS A 16 -7.42 25.79 2.45
N GLY A 17 -6.56 25.00 1.80
CA GLY A 17 -5.10 25.07 1.96
C GLY A 17 -4.58 24.50 3.28
N LYS A 18 -5.36 23.68 3.98
CA LYS A 18 -4.96 23.03 5.23
C LYS A 18 -4.87 21.52 5.05
N THR A 19 -3.67 20.96 5.17
CA THR A 19 -3.45 19.51 5.22
C THR A 19 -3.45 19.07 6.68
N PRO A 20 -4.42 18.23 7.11
CA PRO A 20 -4.37 17.64 8.45
C PRO A 20 -3.07 16.86 8.68
N ASP A 21 -2.57 16.87 9.93
CA ASP A 21 -1.31 16.20 10.27
C ASP A 21 -1.34 14.69 10.03
N ASP A 22 -2.53 14.09 10.14
CA ASP A 22 -2.81 12.68 9.99
C ASP A 22 -3.25 12.30 8.57
N TRP A 23 -3.15 13.20 7.59
CA TRP A 23 -3.55 12.92 6.20
C TRP A 23 -2.72 11.77 5.61
N PRO A 24 -3.34 10.76 4.96
CA PRO A 24 -2.61 9.62 4.42
C PRO A 24 -1.67 10.04 3.28
N ASP A 25 -0.51 9.38 3.21
CA ASP A 25 0.50 9.54 2.14
C ASP A 25 0.32 8.52 0.99
N SER A 26 -0.68 7.66 1.12
CA SER A 26 -0.95 6.52 0.25
C SER A 26 -2.44 6.34 0.04
N CYS A 27 -2.80 5.77 -1.10
CA CYS A 27 -4.14 5.25 -1.37
C CYS A 27 -4.12 3.72 -1.42
N TYR A 28 -5.29 3.14 -1.18
CA TYR A 28 -5.53 1.70 -1.20
C TYR A 28 -6.66 1.39 -2.17
N ALA A 29 -6.59 0.25 -2.85
CA ALA A 29 -7.68 -0.26 -3.66
C ALA A 29 -7.81 -1.77 -3.53
N GLU A 30 -9.06 -2.23 -3.66
CA GLU A 30 -9.40 -3.64 -3.65
C GLU A 30 -10.02 -4.02 -4.99
N TYR A 31 -9.66 -5.21 -5.45
CA TYR A 31 -10.35 -5.87 -6.55
C TYR A 31 -10.72 -7.27 -6.09
N HIS A 32 -11.97 -7.69 -6.34
CA HIS A 32 -12.50 -8.97 -5.87
C HIS A 32 -12.64 -10.02 -6.99
N GLY A 33 -12.12 -9.72 -8.19
CA GLY A 33 -12.08 -10.66 -9.31
C GLY A 33 -13.44 -10.92 -9.97
N GLU A 34 -13.41 -11.82 -10.97
CA GLU A 34 -14.58 -12.50 -11.52
C GLU A 34 -14.47 -14.00 -11.17
N VAL A 35 -15.59 -14.68 -10.88
CA VAL A 35 -15.65 -16.11 -10.53
C VAL A 35 -14.93 -16.49 -9.21
N TRP A 36 -15.71 -16.61 -8.13
CA TRP A 36 -15.29 -17.19 -6.83
C TRP A 36 -14.02 -16.59 -6.18
N GLY A 37 -13.65 -15.36 -6.52
CA GLY A 37 -12.53 -14.64 -5.90
C GLY A 37 -11.13 -15.07 -6.35
N TYR A 38 -11.02 -15.85 -7.44
CA TYR A 38 -9.72 -16.35 -7.93
C TYR A 38 -8.75 -15.23 -8.34
N ASP A 39 -9.26 -14.09 -8.82
CA ASP A 39 -8.45 -12.93 -9.25
C ASP A 39 -8.56 -11.73 -8.30
N THR A 40 -8.79 -11.98 -7.00
CA THR A 40 -8.79 -10.87 -6.05
C THR A 40 -7.38 -10.29 -5.87
N GLN A 41 -7.30 -8.97 -5.79
CA GLN A 41 -6.06 -8.23 -5.65
C GLN A 41 -6.22 -7.15 -4.58
N ARG A 42 -5.10 -6.74 -4.00
CA ARG A 42 -4.99 -5.59 -3.11
C ARG A 42 -3.86 -4.69 -3.57
N MET A 43 -4.07 -3.39 -3.53
CA MET A 43 -3.11 -2.41 -4.02
C MET A 43 -2.88 -1.34 -2.96
N VAL A 44 -1.62 -0.98 -2.76
CA VAL A 44 -1.25 0.24 -2.05
C VAL A 44 -0.34 1.07 -2.94
N ARG A 45 -0.60 2.38 -3.00
CA ARG A 45 0.16 3.32 -3.83
C ARG A 45 0.48 4.58 -3.06
N THR A 46 1.76 4.88 -2.95
CA THR A 46 2.29 6.16 -2.46
C THR A 46 2.45 7.13 -3.63
N GLN A 47 3.06 8.29 -3.40
CA GLN A 47 3.41 9.21 -4.48
C GLN A 47 4.31 8.53 -5.53
N ARG A 48 5.33 7.77 -5.08
CA ARG A 48 6.38 7.20 -5.94
C ARG A 48 6.19 5.72 -6.24
N TRP A 49 5.65 4.94 -5.31
CA TRP A 49 5.63 3.48 -5.44
C TRP A 49 4.21 2.97 -5.51
N LYS A 50 3.99 1.94 -6.34
CA LYS A 50 2.77 1.13 -6.33
C LYS A 50 3.13 -0.32 -6.14
N TYR A 51 2.41 -0.98 -5.24
CA TYR A 51 2.49 -2.42 -5.03
C TYR A 51 1.10 -3.04 -5.20
N VAL A 52 1.04 -4.13 -5.97
CA VAL A 52 -0.17 -4.94 -6.15
C VAL A 52 0.13 -6.36 -5.67
N TYR A 53 -0.65 -6.82 -4.70
CA TYR A 53 -0.59 -8.18 -4.19
C TYR A 53 -1.54 -9.09 -4.98
N HIS A 54 -1.00 -10.21 -5.44
CA HIS A 54 -1.73 -11.27 -6.15
C HIS A 54 -1.63 -12.58 -5.36
N PRO A 55 -2.70 -13.03 -4.68
CA PRO A 55 -2.68 -14.27 -3.90
C PRO A 55 -2.33 -15.52 -4.73
N ASN A 56 -2.73 -15.53 -6.00
CA ASN A 56 -2.57 -16.67 -6.92
C ASN A 56 -1.59 -16.38 -8.06
N GLY A 57 -0.81 -15.31 -7.96
CA GLY A 57 0.01 -14.80 -9.06
C GLY A 57 1.34 -14.23 -8.62
N LEU A 58 2.02 -13.60 -9.58
CA LEU A 58 3.19 -12.80 -9.29
C LEU A 58 2.74 -11.41 -8.88
N ASP A 59 3.21 -10.95 -7.72
CA ASP A 59 3.03 -9.59 -7.25
C ASP A 59 3.59 -8.55 -8.24
N GLU A 60 3.22 -7.29 -8.06
CA GLU A 60 3.72 -6.20 -8.90
C GLU A 60 4.29 -5.07 -8.06
N LEU A 61 5.43 -4.51 -8.48
CA LEU A 61 6.04 -3.32 -7.88
C LEU A 61 6.48 -2.35 -8.98
N TYR A 62 6.02 -1.11 -8.93
CA TYR A 62 6.35 -0.07 -9.90
C TYR A 62 6.92 1.19 -9.24
N ASP A 63 7.99 1.73 -9.83
CA ASP A 63 8.55 3.05 -9.51
C ASP A 63 7.88 4.09 -10.43
N LEU A 64 6.85 4.77 -9.94
CA LEU A 64 6.04 5.72 -10.71
C LEU A 64 6.80 7.00 -11.11
N ASP A 65 7.92 7.31 -10.47
CA ASP A 65 8.78 8.43 -10.87
C ASP A 65 9.58 8.08 -12.14
N LEU A 66 10.05 6.83 -12.25
CA LEU A 66 10.85 6.35 -13.38
C LEU A 66 10.00 5.69 -14.48
N ASP A 67 8.87 5.13 -14.11
CA ASP A 67 7.96 4.37 -14.96
C ASP A 67 6.50 4.75 -14.65
N PRO A 68 6.07 5.97 -15.05
CA PRO A 68 4.70 6.46 -14.82
C PRO A 68 3.63 5.68 -15.59
N PHE A 69 4.04 4.81 -16.52
CA PHE A 69 3.15 3.97 -17.34
C PHE A 69 3.10 2.52 -16.86
N GLU A 70 3.80 2.18 -15.77
CA GLU A 70 3.71 0.89 -15.09
C GLU A 70 4.05 -0.29 -16.01
N LEU A 71 5.09 -0.14 -16.84
CA LEU A 71 5.49 -1.10 -17.86
C LEU A 71 6.55 -2.09 -17.37
N GLN A 72 7.26 -1.78 -16.29
CA GLN A 72 8.38 -2.57 -15.75
C GLN A 72 8.08 -3.03 -14.33
N ASN A 73 7.66 -4.29 -14.19
CA ASN A 73 7.47 -4.90 -12.87
C ASN A 73 8.83 -5.16 -12.20
N LEU A 74 9.07 -4.51 -11.07
CA LEU A 74 10.31 -4.57 -10.29
C LEU A 74 10.28 -5.58 -9.13
N VAL A 75 9.22 -6.38 -9.00
CA VAL A 75 9.01 -7.23 -7.81
C VAL A 75 10.12 -8.27 -7.59
N THR A 76 10.77 -8.72 -8.66
CA THR A 76 11.86 -9.71 -8.62
C THR A 76 13.26 -9.06 -8.59
N VAL A 77 13.35 -7.73 -8.63
CA VAL A 77 14.61 -6.99 -8.62
C VAL A 77 15.12 -6.90 -7.18
N THR A 78 16.23 -7.59 -6.91
CA THR A 78 16.77 -7.76 -5.55
C THR A 78 17.12 -6.40 -4.91
N GLU A 79 17.61 -5.45 -5.70
CA GLU A 79 17.95 -4.10 -5.29
C GLU A 79 16.74 -3.27 -4.83
N LYS A 80 15.51 -3.74 -5.11
CA LYS A 80 14.25 -3.10 -4.68
C LYS A 80 13.59 -3.84 -3.52
N ASN A 81 14.23 -4.86 -2.94
CA ASN A 81 13.63 -5.66 -1.88
C ASN A 81 13.22 -4.83 -0.65
N ASP A 82 14.01 -3.83 -0.25
CA ASP A 82 13.66 -2.96 0.89
C ASP A 82 12.35 -2.20 0.64
N VAL A 83 12.21 -1.62 -0.56
CA VAL A 83 10.98 -0.95 -1.00
C VAL A 83 9.81 -1.94 -1.08
N LEU A 84 10.04 -3.14 -1.59
CA LEU A 84 9.03 -4.19 -1.64
C LEU A 84 8.52 -4.52 -0.22
N GLN A 85 9.42 -4.70 0.76
CA GLN A 85 9.04 -4.98 2.13
C GLN A 85 8.26 -3.81 2.76
N GLU A 86 8.68 -2.56 2.52
CA GLU A 86 7.92 -1.39 2.97
C GLU A 86 6.49 -1.40 2.41
N MET A 87 6.34 -1.61 1.10
CA MET A 87 5.03 -1.57 0.46
C MET A 87 4.14 -2.73 0.91
N LYS A 88 4.72 -3.91 1.17
CA LYS A 88 4.01 -5.03 1.81
C LYS A 88 3.57 -4.70 3.23
N ALA A 89 4.43 -4.08 4.04
CA ALA A 89 4.10 -3.66 5.41
C ALA A 89 2.92 -2.68 5.41
N ARG A 90 2.92 -1.69 4.51
CA ARG A 90 1.84 -0.72 4.35
C ARG A 90 0.53 -1.40 3.95
N LEU A 91 0.57 -2.34 3.00
CA LEU A 91 -0.61 -3.10 2.57
C LEU A 91 -1.18 -3.92 3.74
N ALA A 92 -0.33 -4.61 4.49
CA ALA A 92 -0.74 -5.38 5.66
C ALA A 92 -1.38 -4.49 6.74
N GLY A 93 -0.82 -3.30 6.98
CA GLY A 93 -1.39 -2.35 7.93
C GLY A 93 -2.76 -1.82 7.50
N TRP A 94 -2.97 -1.59 6.21
CA TRP A 94 -4.30 -1.28 5.66
C TRP A 94 -5.28 -2.43 5.86
N ASN A 95 -4.87 -3.66 5.51
CA ASN A 95 -5.71 -4.86 5.70
C ASN A 95 -6.14 -5.02 7.16
N GLU A 96 -5.23 -4.79 8.11
CA GLU A 96 -5.54 -4.82 9.54
C GLU A 96 -6.50 -3.71 9.97
N HIS A 97 -6.30 -2.49 9.47
CA HIS A 97 -7.13 -1.35 9.81
C HIS A 97 -8.57 -1.49 9.31
N THR A 98 -8.77 -2.02 8.10
CA THR A 98 -10.09 -2.18 7.48
C THR A 98 -10.76 -3.51 7.80
N ASN A 99 -10.12 -4.35 8.61
CA ASN A 99 -10.59 -5.70 8.90
C ASN A 99 -10.77 -6.57 7.64
N ASP A 100 -9.85 -6.43 6.66
CA ASP A 100 -9.87 -7.16 5.40
C ASP A 100 -9.72 -8.68 5.62
N MET A 101 -10.28 -9.48 4.72
CA MET A 101 -10.16 -10.94 4.74
C MET A 101 -8.71 -11.43 4.57
N PHE A 102 -7.80 -10.66 3.99
CA PHE A 102 -6.38 -10.99 3.80
C PHE A 102 -5.51 -10.83 5.06
N GLN A 103 -6.06 -11.19 6.21
CA GLN A 103 -5.37 -11.23 7.50
C GLN A 103 -5.01 -12.65 7.97
N TRP A 104 -5.29 -13.69 7.18
CA TRP A 104 -5.10 -15.06 7.63
C TRP A 104 -3.62 -15.35 7.84
N ASP A 105 -3.28 -16.17 8.84
CA ASP A 105 -1.88 -16.41 9.25
C ASP A 105 -0.98 -16.89 8.10
N TRP A 106 -1.53 -17.67 7.16
CA TRP A 106 -0.80 -18.16 5.99
C TRP A 106 -0.53 -17.06 4.94
N VAL A 107 -1.39 -16.03 4.87
CA VAL A 107 -1.15 -14.82 4.06
C VAL A 107 -0.08 -13.98 4.75
N LYS A 108 -0.25 -13.72 6.06
CA LYS A 108 0.68 -12.90 6.86
C LYS A 108 2.07 -13.50 6.97
N TRP A 109 2.23 -14.82 6.86
CA TRP A 109 3.55 -15.47 6.90
C TRP A 109 4.54 -14.93 5.85
N ASN A 110 4.04 -14.43 4.72
CA ASN A 110 4.85 -13.83 3.66
C ASN A 110 4.96 -12.31 3.73
N PHE A 111 4.39 -11.67 4.76
CA PHE A 111 4.39 -10.22 4.93
C PHE A 111 5.25 -9.81 6.13
N PRO A 112 5.94 -8.66 6.04
CA PRO A 112 6.61 -8.06 7.20
C PRO A 112 5.58 -7.52 8.18
N GLU A 113 6.06 -7.07 9.35
CA GLU A 113 5.23 -6.42 10.36
C GLU A 113 4.41 -5.26 9.76
N PRO A 114 3.09 -5.20 10.02
CA PRO A 114 2.20 -4.17 9.47
C PRO A 114 2.62 -2.75 9.83
N ALA A 115 2.69 -1.87 8.83
CA ALA A 115 2.88 -0.44 9.02
C ALA A 115 1.53 0.27 8.94
N LYS A 116 1.10 0.91 10.03
CA LYS A 116 -0.24 1.53 10.12
C LYS A 116 -0.47 2.57 9.02
N PRO A 117 -1.70 2.67 8.48
CA PRO A 117 -2.10 3.74 7.57
C PRO A 117 -1.86 5.13 8.17
N GLY A 118 -1.12 5.98 7.46
CA GLY A 118 -0.69 7.31 7.93
C GLY A 118 0.63 7.71 7.29
N LYS A 119 1.26 8.81 7.73
CA LYS A 119 2.65 9.08 7.37
C LYS A 119 3.48 7.91 7.87
N ALA A 120 3.89 7.04 6.97
CA ALA A 120 4.79 6.00 7.37
C ALA A 120 6.10 6.67 7.79
N ASP A 121 6.54 6.33 8.99
CA ASP A 121 7.68 6.95 9.65
C ASP A 121 8.94 6.65 8.82
N PRO A 122 9.57 7.66 8.17
CA PRO A 122 10.73 7.44 7.33
C PRO A 122 11.91 6.81 8.10
N GLU A 123 11.92 6.91 9.44
CA GLU A 123 12.95 6.32 10.31
C GLU A 123 12.64 4.87 10.71
N LYS A 124 11.40 4.38 10.53
CA LYS A 124 10.99 3.00 10.85
C LYS A 124 10.73 2.13 9.62
N LEU A 125 10.73 2.72 8.44
CA LEU A 125 10.65 2.00 7.18
C LEU A 125 12.07 1.78 6.63
N PRO A 126 12.33 0.66 5.95
CA PRO A 126 13.60 0.45 5.27
C PRO A 126 13.69 1.36 4.02
N LEU A 127 13.86 2.67 4.20
CA LEU A 127 14.05 3.60 3.09
C LEU A 127 15.54 3.77 2.81
N THR A 128 15.97 3.01 1.79
CA THR A 128 16.99 3.33 0.78
C THR A 128 18.16 4.22 1.21
N THR A 129 19.36 3.62 1.13
CA THR A 129 20.64 4.30 0.96
C THR A 129 20.50 5.63 0.22
N SER A 130 20.88 6.70 0.91
CA SER A 130 21.07 8.03 0.36
C SER A 130 21.88 7.95 -0.94
N VAL A 131 21.31 8.46 -2.04
CA VAL A 131 22.12 8.90 -3.18
C VAL A 131 22.24 10.41 -3.07
N LEU A 132 23.31 10.83 -2.38
CA LEU A 132 24.20 11.92 -2.77
C LEU A 132 25.62 11.55 -2.31
#